data_AF-A0A0D1X8U3-F1
#
_entry.id   AF-A0A0D1X8U3-F1
#
_cell.length_a   1.000
_cell.length_b   1.000
_cell.length_c   1.000
_cell.angle_alpha   90.00
_cell.angle_beta   90.00
_cell.angle_gamma   90.00
#
_symmetry.space_group_name_H-M   'P 1'
#
loop_
_entity.id
_entity.type
_entity.pdbx_description
1 polymer ?
#
loop_
_entity_poly.entity_id
_entity_poly.type
_entity_poly.pdbx_seq_one_letter_code
_entity_poly.pdbx_strand_id
1 'polypeptide(L)'
;MKPNPHIHPLCAEAIQKIVRMENPKFADFVALKTYGTDVYSAMGWDELQQYINEETIVIVEQFEDETNILSALRWVARGLPARYAMRKASADYSMYRYKGT
;
A
#
# COMPACT_ATOMS: atom_id res chain seq x y z
N MET A 1 -6.10 5.73 16.95
CA MET A 1 -5.47 4.48 16.46
C MET A 1 -4.28 4.16 17.35
N LYS A 2 -4.20 2.95 17.90
CA LYS A 2 -2.98 2.47 18.56
C LYS A 2 -1.87 2.30 17.50
N PRO A 3 -0.60 2.58 17.80
CA PRO A 3 0.49 2.35 16.85
C PRO A 3 0.55 0.86 16.50
N ASN A 4 0.60 0.53 15.21
CA ASN A 4 0.82 -0.83 14.73
C ASN A 4 2.29 -1.19 15.01
N PRO A 5 2.60 -2.07 15.98
CA PRO A 5 3.98 -2.34 16.38
C PRO A 5 4.77 -3.07 15.29
N HIS A 6 4.07 -3.55 14.25
CA HIS A 6 4.66 -4.31 13.17
C HIS A 6 5.06 -3.46 11.96
N ILE A 7 4.93 -2.13 12.02
CA ILE A 7 5.42 -1.21 10.97
C ILE A 7 6.38 -0.19 11.56
N HIS A 8 7.30 0.30 10.74
CA HIS A 8 8.21 1.37 11.16
C HIS A 8 7.41 2.63 11.58
N PRO A 9 7.77 3.33 12.67
CA PRO A 9 7.04 4.52 13.13
C PRO A 9 6.88 5.61 12.06
N LEU A 10 7.94 5.87 11.27
CA LEU A 10 7.88 6.82 10.15
C LEU A 10 6.92 6.38 9.03
N CYS A 11 6.76 5.07 8.80
CA CYS A 11 5.77 4.56 7.85
C CYS A 11 4.36 4.85 8.37
N ALA A 12 4.10 4.56 9.65
CA ALA A 12 2.82 4.84 10.30
C ALA A 12 2.46 6.34 10.22
N GLU A 13 3.43 7.21 10.51
CA GLU A 13 3.26 8.66 10.42
C GLU A 13 2.98 9.12 8.99
N ALA A 14 3.72 8.61 8.00
CA ALA A 14 3.52 8.93 6.59
C ALA A 14 2.14 8.49 6.07
N ILE A 15 1.65 7.32 6.49
CA ILE A 15 0.28 6.86 6.19
C ILE A 15 -0.73 7.83 6.78
N GLN A 16 -0.60 8.18 8.06
CA GLN A 16 -1.51 9.14 8.71
C GLN A 16 -1.52 10.50 8.02
N LYS A 17 -0.34 10.97 7.57
CA LYS A 17 -0.23 12.22 6.81
C LYS A 17 -1.05 12.15 5.53
N ILE A 18 -0.88 11.11 4.71
CA ILE A 18 -1.62 10.93 3.45
C ILE A 18 -3.12 10.84 3.70
N VAL A 19 -3.55 10.10 4.73
CA VAL A 19 -4.98 9.93 5.05
C VAL A 19 -5.65 11.25 5.44
N ARG A 20 -4.91 12.19 6.02
CA ARG A 20 -5.41 13.52 6.40
C ARG A 20 -5.31 14.56 5.29
N MET A 21 -4.67 14.25 4.17
CA MET A 21 -4.63 15.16 3.02
C MET A 21 -5.97 15.16 2.30
N GLU A 22 -6.45 16.35 1.95
CA GLU A 22 -7.67 16.50 1.15
C GLU A 22 -7.51 15.88 -0.24
N ASN A 23 -6.37 16.13 -0.91
CA ASN A 23 -6.09 15.62 -2.24
C ASN A 23 -4.61 15.23 -2.40
N PRO A 24 -4.18 14.07 -1.86
CA PRO A 24 -2.80 13.59 -2.00
C PRO A 24 -2.47 13.36 -3.48
N LYS A 25 -1.28 13.78 -3.90
CA LYS A 25 -0.80 13.74 -5.29
C LYS A 25 0.09 12.51 -5.50
N PHE A 26 0.38 12.21 -6.77
CA PHE A 26 1.28 11.12 -7.16
C PHE A 26 2.62 11.12 -6.38
N ALA A 27 3.24 12.30 -6.25
CA ALA A 27 4.50 12.46 -5.51
C ALA A 27 4.40 12.05 -4.02
N ASP A 28 3.25 12.24 -3.38
CA ASP A 28 3.03 11.82 -1.99
C ASP A 28 3.03 10.29 -1.89
N PHE A 29 2.44 9.59 -2.85
CA PHE A 29 2.47 8.13 -2.90
C PHE A 29 3.86 7.58 -3.22
N VAL A 30 4.61 8.21 -4.12
CA VAL A 30 6.02 7.81 -4.39
C VAL A 30 6.91 8.03 -3.16
N ALA A 31 6.65 9.08 -2.39
CA ALA A 31 7.39 9.38 -1.17
C ALA A 31 7.05 8.43 -0.01
N LEU A 32 5.86 7.82 -0.01
CA LEU A 32 5.44 6.86 1.01
C LEU A 32 6.28 5.58 0.95
N LYS A 33 6.96 5.27 2.05
CA LYS A 33 7.88 4.13 2.16
C LYS A 33 7.66 3.38 3.46
N THR A 34 8.06 2.11 3.45
CA THR A 34 8.07 1.24 4.64
C THR A 34 9.24 1.52 5.58
N TYR A 35 10.26 2.25 5.11
CA TYR A 35 11.52 2.52 5.84
C TYR A 35 12.28 1.25 6.26
N GLY A 36 12.17 0.20 5.44
CA GLY A 36 12.77 -1.11 5.68
C GLY A 36 11.80 -2.23 5.30
N THR A 37 12.15 -3.45 5.68
CA THR A 37 11.25 -4.61 5.58
C THR A 37 10.46 -4.73 6.87
N ASP A 38 9.16 -4.95 6.76
CA ASP A 38 8.29 -5.25 7.91
C ASP A 38 7.58 -6.60 7.70
N VAL A 39 6.76 -7.03 8.66
CA VAL A 39 6.10 -8.34 8.60
C VAL A 39 5.23 -8.52 7.35
N TYR A 40 4.61 -7.43 6.88
CA TYR A 40 3.71 -7.45 5.72
C TYR A 40 4.49 -7.54 4.41
N SER A 41 5.77 -7.14 4.38
CA SER A 41 6.61 -7.27 3.18
C SER A 41 6.81 -8.73 2.76
N ALA A 42 6.76 -9.67 3.71
CA ALA A 42 6.96 -11.09 3.45
C ALA A 42 5.67 -11.86 3.14
N MET A 43 4.49 -11.29 3.45
CA MET A 43 3.20 -11.97 3.26
C MET A 43 2.91 -12.22 1.77
N GLY A 44 2.45 -13.43 1.45
CA GLY A 44 1.98 -13.85 0.14
C GLY A 44 0.47 -13.78 0.00
N TRP A 45 -0.06 -14.36 -1.07
CA TRP A 45 -1.51 -14.40 -1.34
C TRP A 45 -2.28 -15.08 -0.21
N ASP A 46 -1.76 -16.20 0.29
CA ASP A 46 -2.45 -17.03 1.29
C ASP A 46 -2.75 -16.28 2.59
N GLU A 47 -1.85 -15.39 3.02
CA GLU A 47 -2.06 -14.51 4.17
C GLU A 47 -2.86 -13.25 3.77
N LEU A 48 -2.56 -12.65 2.62
CA LEU A 48 -3.14 -11.37 2.24
C LEU A 48 -4.61 -11.44 1.82
N GLN A 49 -5.09 -12.59 1.36
CA GLN A 49 -6.51 -12.79 1.05
C GLN A 49 -7.42 -12.54 2.26
N GLN A 50 -6.90 -12.66 3.49
CA GLN A 50 -7.65 -12.35 4.71
C GLN A 50 -8.01 -10.86 4.85
N TYR A 51 -7.31 -9.99 4.13
CA TYR A 51 -7.61 -8.56 4.07
C TYR A 51 -8.65 -8.22 2.98
N ILE A 52 -9.14 -9.21 2.23
CA ILE A 52 -10.20 -9.02 1.23
C ILE A 52 -11.56 -9.03 1.93
N ASN A 53 -12.28 -7.92 1.79
CA ASN A 53 -13.65 -7.71 2.26
C ASN A 53 -14.36 -6.76 1.28
N GLU A 54 -15.57 -6.32 1.63
CA GLU A 54 -16.38 -5.42 0.79
C GLU A 54 -15.66 -4.11 0.41
N GLU A 55 -14.77 -3.58 1.25
CA GLU A 55 -14.04 -2.35 0.98
C GLU A 55 -12.79 -2.56 0.10
N THR A 56 -12.21 -3.75 0.13
CA THR A 56 -10.90 -4.05 -0.49
C THR A 56 -11.01 -4.95 -1.72
N ILE A 57 -12.17 -5.56 -1.98
CA ILE A 57 -12.41 -6.39 -3.17
C ILE A 57 -12.10 -5.64 -4.47
N VAL A 58 -12.34 -4.33 -4.50
CA VAL A 58 -12.02 -3.45 -5.63
C VAL A 58 -10.55 -3.49 -6.03
N ILE A 59 -9.64 -3.82 -5.11
CA ILE A 59 -8.20 -3.97 -5.42
C ILE A 59 -7.97 -5.13 -6.38
N VAL A 60 -8.64 -6.25 -6.14
CA VAL A 60 -8.53 -7.47 -6.95
C VAL A 60 -9.20 -7.28 -8.31
N GLU A 61 -10.28 -6.49 -8.36
CA GLU A 61 -11.01 -6.19 -9.61
C GLU A 61 -10.27 -5.19 -10.51
N GLN A 62 -9.48 -4.27 -9.93
CA GLN A 62 -8.83 -3.18 -10.68
C GLN A 62 -7.43 -3.51 -11.20
N PHE A 63 -6.75 -4.51 -10.63
CA PHE A 63 -5.42 -4.90 -11.05
C PHE A 63 -5.42 -6.26 -11.75
N GLU A 64 -4.84 -6.32 -12.95
CA GLU A 64 -4.63 -7.57 -13.67
C GLU A 64 -3.39 -8.33 -13.16
N ASP A 65 -2.38 -7.61 -12.68
CA ASP A 65 -1.10 -8.19 -12.21
C ASP A 65 -1.19 -8.49 -10.71
N GLU A 66 -1.01 -9.77 -10.36
CA GLU A 66 -0.97 -10.26 -8.98
C GLU A 66 0.04 -9.49 -8.12
N THR A 67 1.17 -9.08 -8.68
CA THR A 67 2.20 -8.30 -7.97
C THR A 67 1.64 -6.97 -7.46
N ASN A 68 0.79 -6.32 -8.25
CA ASN A 68 0.15 -5.06 -7.88
C ASN A 68 -0.99 -5.28 -6.87
N ILE A 69 -1.73 -6.39 -6.98
CA ILE A 69 -2.73 -6.79 -6.00
C ILE A 69 -2.07 -7.01 -4.64
N LEU A 70 -1.03 -7.85 -4.57
CA LEU A 70 -0.29 -8.12 -3.35
C LEU A 70 0.31 -6.84 -2.78
N SER A 71 0.91 -5.98 -3.62
CA SER A 71 1.43 -4.68 -3.19
C SER A 71 0.36 -3.82 -2.51
N ALA A 72 -0.81 -3.68 -3.13
CA ALA A 72 -1.92 -2.90 -2.58
C ALA A 72 -2.46 -3.52 -1.28
N LEU A 73 -2.67 -4.84 -1.22
CA LEU A 73 -3.13 -5.53 0.00
C LEU A 73 -2.14 -5.38 1.15
N ARG A 74 -0.83 -5.44 0.89
CA ARG A 74 0.20 -5.15 1.91
C ARG A 74 0.11 -3.72 2.43
N TRP A 75 -0.22 -2.74 1.59
CA TRP A 75 -0.45 -1.36 2.05
C TRP A 75 -1.74 -1.23 2.89
N VAL A 76 -2.80 -1.96 2.53
CA VAL A 76 -4.01 -2.05 3.35
C VAL A 76 -3.72 -2.65 4.73
N ALA A 77 -2.95 -3.74 4.77
CA ALA A 77 -2.56 -4.40 6.02
C ALA A 77 -1.76 -3.46 6.96
N ARG A 78 -1.02 -2.50 6.39
CA ARG A 78 -0.32 -1.44 7.15
C ARG A 78 -1.24 -0.30 7.61
N GLY A 79 -2.49 -0.28 7.18
CA GLY A 79 -3.50 0.70 7.55
C GLY A 79 -3.74 1.82 6.53
N LEU A 80 -3.24 1.67 5.29
CA LEU A 80 -3.57 2.62 4.21
C LEU A 80 -4.96 2.25 3.63
N PRO A 81 -5.92 3.19 3.53
CA PRO A 81 -7.24 2.89 2.95
C PRO A 81 -7.13 2.33 1.53
N ALA A 82 -8.02 1.39 1.16
CA ALA A 82 -7.98 0.68 -0.13
C ALA A 82 -7.79 1.60 -1.34
N ARG A 83 -8.57 2.70 -1.41
CA ARG A 83 -8.45 3.72 -2.47
C ARG A 83 -7.03 4.31 -2.62
N TYR A 84 -6.31 4.48 -1.51
CA TYR A 84 -4.96 5.05 -1.49
C TYR A 84 -3.90 3.96 -1.69
N ALA A 85 -4.18 2.73 -1.24
CA ALA A 85 -3.34 1.57 -1.51
C ALA A 85 -3.26 1.26 -3.01
N MET A 86 -4.38 1.34 -3.74
CA MET A 86 -4.37 1.21 -5.21
C MET A 86 -3.51 2.29 -5.87
N ARG A 87 -3.71 3.56 -5.49
CA ARG A 87 -2.90 4.68 -6.01
C ARG A 87 -1.41 4.51 -5.71
N LYS A 88 -1.08 3.96 -4.54
CA LYS A 88 0.29 3.63 -4.15
C LYS A 88 0.90 2.54 -5.03
N ALA A 89 0.20 1.42 -5.19
CA ALA A 89 0.66 0.32 -6.03
C ALA A 89 0.87 0.77 -7.49
N SER A 90 -0.06 1.56 -8.05
CA SER A 90 0.10 2.13 -9.39
C SER A 90 1.30 3.08 -9.49
N ALA A 91 1.55 3.90 -8.46
CA ALA A 91 2.68 4.81 -8.43
C ALA A 91 4.02 4.07 -8.38
N ASP A 92 4.12 3.02 -7.57
CA ASP A 92 5.31 2.18 -7.48
C ASP A 92 5.58 1.45 -8.80
N TYR A 93 4.53 0.88 -9.40
CA TYR A 93 4.63 0.23 -10.70
C TYR A 93 5.13 1.18 -11.80
N SER A 94 4.59 2.41 -11.83
CA SER A 94 5.01 3.45 -12.77
C SER A 94 6.49 3.82 -12.59
N MET A 95 6.95 3.95 -11.34
CA MET A 95 8.35 4.24 -11.03
C MET A 95 9.28 3.08 -11.37
N TYR A 96 8.83 1.83 -11.25
CA TYR A 96 9.60 0.66 -11.64
C TYR A 96 9.81 0.61 -13.16
N ARG A 97 8.76 0.80 -13.96
CA ARG A 97 8.89 0.81 -15.43
C ARG A 97 9.81 1.92 -15.94
N TYR A 98 9.77 3.11 -15.33
CA TYR A 98 10.66 4.22 -15.70
C TYR A 98 12.15 3.95 -15.42
N LYS A 99 12.47 3.18 -14.37
CA LYS A 99 13.86 2.84 -14.04
C LYS A 99 14.44 1.69 -14.89
N GLY A 100 13.60 1.02 -15.67
CA GLY A 100 13.98 -0.07 -16.57
C GLY A 100 14.25 0.36 -18.02
N THR A 101 14.15 1.65 -18.32
CA THR A 101 14.50 2.29 -19.62
C THR A 101 15.73 3.16 -19.46
#